data_AF-A0AAD9LN24-F1
#
_entry.id   AF-A0AAD9LN24-F1
#
_cell.length_a   1.000
_cell.length_b   1.000
_cell.length_c   1.000
_cell.angle_alpha   90.00
_cell.angle_beta   90.00
_cell.angle_gamma   90.00
#
_symmetry.space_group_name_H-M   'P 1'
#
loop_
_entity.id
_entity.type
_entity.pdbx_description
1 polymer ?
#
loop_
_entity_poly.entity_id
_entity_poly.type
_entity_poly.pdbx_seq_one_letter_code
_entity_poly.pdbx_strand_id
1 'polypeptide(L)'
;MTTIDKAFGMTPYAVQETYVGSGCTGLTEITAYIADGLCHLGGDATTSYRVTWNPTSVPAALTIETFSYGGCFSGAITPIIVGSAYIGGTCVSDTKKVYVGGLASKLTVITTYSDSACTIPVQAVFSSPATTCITQSKCTPAVNGLYMNQGCATDYATFLSYIFQSTVRLVTDIYEGNYTSKCATRQGIVAYVGDGVCHPNIDGTTSFKVMLGETAINSTWLMTYSNGNCTKGVSALEITPELLAAGSCDASTSMKFVISAGETPIPTPIPVTDGSGKSSATSFLSVPAFGVMTTAGGVLGGMLMFLS
;
A
#
# COMPACT_ATOMS: atom_id res chain seq x y z
N MET A 1 0.67 -16.33 -0.57
CA MET A 1 0.94 -16.05 0.86
C MET A 1 1.26 -17.38 1.53
N THR A 2 2.50 -17.54 1.97
CA THR A 2 2.98 -18.77 2.62
C THR A 2 2.45 -18.86 4.06
N THR A 3 2.51 -20.05 4.68
CA THR A 3 2.05 -20.25 6.08
C THR A 3 2.78 -19.33 7.07
N ILE A 4 4.04 -19.00 6.80
CA ILE A 4 4.87 -18.16 7.67
C ILE A 4 4.48 -16.66 7.57
N ASP A 5 4.05 -16.20 6.39
CA ASP A 5 3.54 -14.82 6.20
C ASP A 5 2.29 -14.58 7.05
N LYS A 6 1.44 -15.60 7.28
CA LYS A 6 0.26 -15.49 8.15
C LYS A 6 0.63 -15.38 9.63
N ALA A 7 1.70 -16.04 10.06
CA ALA A 7 2.11 -16.07 11.47
C ALA A 7 2.75 -14.75 11.91
N PHE A 8 3.60 -14.16 11.06
CA PHE A 8 4.28 -12.89 11.33
C PHE A 8 3.50 -11.65 10.85
N GLY A 9 2.40 -11.86 10.11
CA GLY A 9 1.56 -10.80 9.61
C GLY A 9 2.31 -9.84 8.69
N MET A 10 2.28 -8.56 9.01
CA MET A 10 2.86 -7.47 8.19
C MET A 10 4.28 -7.09 8.59
N THR A 11 4.91 -7.84 9.48
CA THR A 11 6.26 -7.56 9.97
C THR A 11 7.27 -8.38 9.19
N PRO A 12 8.39 -7.78 8.72
CA PRO A 12 9.50 -8.54 8.17
C PRO A 12 9.91 -9.63 9.16
N TYR A 13 10.36 -10.76 8.64
CA TYR A 13 10.81 -11.86 9.47
C TYR A 13 12.06 -12.49 8.86
N ALA A 14 12.88 -13.08 9.71
CA ALA A 14 14.03 -13.85 9.33
C ALA A 14 13.73 -15.34 9.52
N VAL A 15 14.13 -16.17 8.56
CA VAL A 15 14.16 -17.62 8.73
C VAL A 15 15.62 -18.03 8.76
N GLN A 16 16.05 -18.58 9.90
CA GLN A 16 17.36 -19.15 10.07
C GLN A 16 17.25 -20.67 10.00
N GLU A 17 18.05 -21.26 9.11
CA GLU A 17 18.29 -22.68 9.08
C GLU A 17 19.65 -22.97 9.70
N THR A 18 19.71 -23.91 10.64
CA THR A 18 20.95 -24.43 11.23
C THR A 18 21.26 -25.79 10.61
N TYR A 19 22.53 -26.01 10.31
CA TYR A 19 23.06 -27.23 9.73
C TYR A 19 24.18 -27.83 10.58
N VAL A 20 24.33 -29.16 10.52
CA VAL A 20 25.53 -29.89 10.92
C VAL A 20 26.49 -30.03 9.75
N GLY A 21 27.78 -29.94 10.04
CA GLY A 21 28.85 -30.01 9.04
C GLY A 21 29.08 -28.69 8.30
N SER A 22 30.25 -28.56 7.68
CA SER A 22 30.58 -27.39 6.88
C SER A 22 29.79 -27.35 5.57
N GLY A 23 29.56 -26.15 5.05
CA GLY A 23 28.86 -25.94 3.78
C GLY A 23 27.35 -26.17 3.84
N CYS A 24 26.74 -26.19 5.03
CA CYS A 24 25.29 -26.31 5.21
C CYS A 24 24.68 -27.55 4.52
N THR A 25 25.18 -28.75 4.86
CA THR A 25 24.82 -30.02 4.18
C THR A 25 23.86 -30.93 4.95
N GLY A 26 23.75 -30.80 6.28
CA GLY A 26 22.75 -31.54 7.09
C GLY A 26 21.87 -30.63 7.92
N LEU A 27 20.67 -30.29 7.46
CA LEU A 27 19.75 -29.40 8.18
C LEU A 27 19.32 -30.01 9.52
N THR A 28 19.41 -29.26 10.62
CA THR A 28 19.02 -29.71 11.96
C THR A 28 17.92 -28.89 12.61
N GLU A 29 17.86 -27.60 12.33
CA GLU A 29 16.90 -26.70 12.98
C GLU A 29 16.46 -25.62 11.99
N ILE A 30 15.19 -25.23 12.08
CA ILE A 30 14.66 -24.06 11.39
C ILE A 30 13.99 -23.19 12.45
N THR A 31 14.42 -21.94 12.55
CA THR A 31 13.89 -20.96 13.50
C THR A 31 13.48 -19.71 12.75
N ALA A 32 12.26 -19.26 12.98
CA ALA A 32 11.75 -18.02 12.41
C ALA A 32 11.66 -16.94 13.48
N TYR A 33 12.11 -15.74 13.14
CA TYR A 33 12.17 -14.59 14.03
C TYR A 33 11.42 -13.41 13.42
N ILE A 34 10.60 -12.73 14.21
CA ILE A 34 10.06 -11.42 13.81
C ILE A 34 11.19 -10.39 13.79
N ALA A 35 11.26 -9.57 12.74
CA ALA A 35 12.32 -8.59 12.50
C ALA A 35 11.80 -7.15 12.61
N ASP A 36 11.28 -6.79 13.78
CA ASP A 36 10.77 -5.44 14.12
C ASP A 36 11.77 -4.58 14.91
N GLY A 37 12.97 -5.10 15.22
CA GLY A 37 13.96 -4.43 16.06
C GLY A 37 13.62 -4.42 17.56
N LEU A 38 12.50 -5.02 17.97
CA LEU A 38 12.10 -5.13 19.37
C LEU A 38 12.69 -6.39 20.02
N CYS A 39 12.66 -6.42 21.34
CA CYS A 39 13.07 -7.57 22.11
C CYS A 39 11.90 -8.53 22.31
N HIS A 40 12.11 -9.82 22.04
CA HIS A 40 11.12 -10.88 22.17
C HIS A 40 11.66 -12.02 23.03
N LEU A 41 10.80 -12.67 23.81
CA LEU A 41 11.18 -13.90 24.52
C LEU A 41 11.34 -15.06 23.52
N GLY A 42 12.36 -15.89 23.75
CA GLY A 42 12.56 -17.13 23.01
C GLY A 42 11.47 -18.17 23.34
N GLY A 43 11.43 -19.25 22.56
CA GLY A 43 10.45 -20.33 22.74
C GLY A 43 10.56 -21.06 24.09
N ASP A 44 11.71 -20.97 24.75
CA ASP A 44 11.95 -21.52 26.09
C ASP A 44 11.53 -20.57 27.24
N ALA A 45 11.05 -19.36 26.91
CA ALA A 45 10.64 -18.30 27.85
C ALA A 45 11.73 -17.79 28.82
N THR A 46 12.98 -18.21 28.66
CA THR A 46 14.13 -17.83 29.50
C THR A 46 15.20 -17.08 28.71
N THR A 47 15.32 -17.34 27.41
CA THR A 47 16.15 -16.63 26.46
C THR A 47 15.36 -15.50 25.81
N SER A 48 16.06 -14.58 25.16
CA SER A 48 15.41 -13.56 24.31
C SER A 48 16.17 -13.37 23.01
N TYR A 49 15.53 -12.68 22.08
CA TYR A 49 16.12 -12.33 20.81
C TYR A 49 15.68 -10.94 20.36
N ARG A 50 16.50 -10.33 19.50
CA ARG A 50 16.18 -9.11 18.77
C ARG A 50 16.63 -9.31 17.33
N VAL A 51 15.74 -9.09 16.38
CA VAL A 51 16.10 -9.12 14.96
C VAL A 51 15.80 -7.79 14.32
N THR A 52 16.81 -7.22 13.69
CA THR A 52 16.73 -5.91 13.04
C THR A 52 16.94 -6.07 11.54
N TRP A 53 15.98 -5.62 10.76
CA TRP A 53 16.12 -5.46 9.31
C TRP A 53 16.47 -4.01 8.99
N ASN A 54 17.64 -3.79 8.38
CA ASN A 54 18.08 -2.48 7.90
C ASN A 54 18.15 -2.48 6.36
N PRO A 55 17.06 -2.08 5.68
CA PRO A 55 17.05 -2.01 4.21
C PRO A 55 17.89 -0.85 3.66
N THR A 56 18.28 0.11 4.51
CA THR A 56 18.97 1.34 4.08
C THR A 56 20.48 1.27 4.17
N SER A 57 21.04 0.26 4.85
CA SER A 57 22.49 0.03 4.82
C SER A 57 22.94 -0.45 3.44
N VAL A 58 24.21 -0.23 3.10
CA VAL A 58 24.81 -0.72 1.85
C VAL A 58 25.99 -1.62 2.20
N PRO A 59 25.87 -2.96 2.04
CA PRO A 59 24.67 -3.68 1.63
C PRO A 59 23.55 -3.66 2.70
N ALA A 60 22.30 -3.87 2.28
CA ALA A 60 21.18 -4.04 3.22
C ALA A 60 21.51 -5.20 4.17
N ALA A 61 21.19 -5.04 5.45
CA ALA A 61 21.67 -5.93 6.48
C ALA A 61 20.53 -6.42 7.37
N LEU A 62 20.58 -7.71 7.69
CA LEU A 62 19.81 -8.30 8.78
C LEU A 62 20.76 -8.59 9.94
N THR A 63 20.37 -8.25 11.15
CA THR A 63 21.08 -8.63 12.38
C THR A 63 20.18 -9.48 13.25
N ILE A 64 20.62 -10.69 13.59
CA ILE A 64 19.97 -11.57 14.57
C ILE A 64 20.82 -11.59 15.83
N GLU A 65 20.27 -11.08 16.92
CA GLU A 65 20.87 -11.12 18.25
C GLU A 65 20.07 -12.09 19.11
N THR A 66 20.76 -13.02 19.77
CA THR A 66 20.16 -13.92 20.78
C THR A 66 20.80 -13.65 22.13
N PHE A 67 20.05 -13.85 23.19
CA PHE A 67 20.45 -13.52 24.55
C PHE A 67 20.15 -14.70 25.47
N SER A 68 21.08 -15.03 26.36
CA SER A 68 20.92 -16.11 27.34
C SER A 68 19.85 -15.82 28.40
N TYR A 69 19.34 -14.58 28.46
CA TYR A 69 18.36 -14.13 29.44
C TYR A 69 17.22 -13.37 28.75
N GLY A 70 16.07 -13.32 29.41
CA GLY A 70 14.93 -12.49 29.00
C GLY A 70 15.26 -11.00 29.02
N GLY A 71 14.85 -10.27 27.99
CA GLY A 71 14.80 -8.81 27.98
C GLY A 71 15.91 -8.06 27.24
N CYS A 72 16.83 -8.75 26.55
CA CYS A 72 17.81 -8.13 25.65
C CYS A 72 18.63 -6.98 26.27
N PHE A 73 18.95 -7.06 27.57
CA PHE A 73 19.57 -5.96 28.34
C PHE A 73 21.11 -5.97 28.32
N SER A 74 21.75 -7.13 28.12
CA SER A 74 23.20 -7.26 27.86
C SER A 74 23.57 -8.69 27.44
N GLY A 75 24.72 -8.87 26.79
CA GLY A 75 25.28 -10.17 26.47
C GLY A 75 24.67 -10.87 25.27
N ALA A 76 24.47 -10.14 24.15
CA ALA A 76 24.14 -10.78 22.88
C ALA A 76 25.18 -11.86 22.58
N ILE A 77 24.72 -13.10 22.41
CA ILE A 77 25.51 -14.17 21.81
C ILE A 77 25.82 -13.73 20.38
N THR A 78 27.05 -13.96 19.93
CA THR A 78 27.64 -13.49 18.67
C THR A 78 26.59 -13.19 17.60
N PRO A 79 26.34 -11.92 17.27
CA PRO A 79 25.27 -11.54 16.35
C PRO A 79 25.53 -12.13 14.97
N ILE A 80 24.50 -12.68 14.35
CA ILE A 80 24.57 -13.08 12.95
C ILE A 80 24.23 -11.84 12.13
N ILE A 81 25.20 -11.33 11.39
CA ILE A 81 25.05 -10.20 10.48
C ILE A 81 25.04 -10.74 9.05
N VAL A 82 23.92 -10.56 8.36
CA VAL A 82 23.69 -11.07 7.01
C VAL A 82 23.56 -9.88 6.08
N GLY A 83 24.59 -9.62 5.28
CA GLY A 83 24.50 -8.66 4.18
C GLY A 83 23.62 -9.20 3.05
N SER A 84 23.09 -8.32 2.20
CA SER A 84 22.17 -8.68 1.11
C SER A 84 22.66 -9.79 0.17
N ALA A 85 23.98 -9.97 0.01
CA ALA A 85 24.58 -11.06 -0.77
C ALA A 85 24.31 -12.47 -0.19
N TYR A 86 23.92 -12.56 1.08
CA TYR A 86 23.68 -13.81 1.80
C TYR A 86 22.19 -14.05 2.09
N ILE A 87 21.34 -13.06 1.85
CA ILE A 87 19.89 -13.16 1.96
C ILE A 87 19.39 -13.93 0.74
N GLY A 88 18.83 -15.12 0.97
CA GLY A 88 18.40 -16.02 -0.11
C GLY A 88 18.97 -17.44 -0.03
N GLY A 89 19.61 -17.80 1.09
CA GLY A 89 20.00 -19.18 1.36
C GLY A 89 21.48 -19.51 1.12
N THR A 90 22.35 -18.51 1.03
CA THR A 90 23.80 -18.74 1.04
C THR A 90 24.23 -19.17 2.44
N CYS A 91 25.15 -20.13 2.52
CA CYS A 91 25.68 -20.62 3.79
C CYS A 91 26.57 -19.55 4.45
N VAL A 92 26.14 -19.07 5.62
CA VAL A 92 26.83 -18.13 6.50
C VAL A 92 27.50 -18.92 7.62
N SER A 93 28.77 -18.61 7.92
CA SER A 93 29.54 -19.27 9.00
C SER A 93 29.58 -20.81 8.89
N ASP A 94 29.54 -21.33 7.67
CA ASP A 94 29.54 -22.76 7.32
C ASP A 94 28.40 -23.63 7.88
N THR A 95 27.53 -23.08 8.71
CA THR A 95 26.52 -23.84 9.47
C THR A 95 25.13 -23.20 9.47
N LYS A 96 24.97 -21.98 8.94
CA LYS A 96 23.68 -21.28 8.95
C LYS A 96 23.28 -20.84 7.55
N LYS A 97 21.99 -20.87 7.22
CA LYS A 97 21.42 -20.10 6.10
C LYS A 97 20.37 -19.16 6.65
N VAL A 98 20.28 -17.97 6.06
CA VAL A 98 19.30 -16.97 6.49
C VAL A 98 18.53 -16.45 5.29
N TYR A 99 17.22 -16.42 5.47
CA TYR A 99 16.25 -15.88 4.52
C TYR A 99 15.52 -14.74 5.18
N VAL A 100 15.14 -13.74 4.39
CA VAL A 100 14.29 -12.64 4.87
C VAL A 100 13.00 -12.67 4.07
N GLY A 101 11.89 -12.65 4.79
CA GLY A 101 10.53 -12.58 4.25
C GLY A 101 9.77 -11.40 4.82
N GLY A 102 8.54 -11.19 4.35
CA GLY A 102 7.71 -10.06 4.81
C GLY A 102 8.25 -8.68 4.39
N LEU A 103 9.08 -8.61 3.34
CA LEU A 103 9.70 -7.38 2.83
C LEU A 103 8.78 -6.52 1.96
N ALA A 104 7.47 -6.78 1.95
CA ALA A 104 6.54 -5.93 1.21
C ALA A 104 6.66 -4.48 1.70
N SER A 105 6.86 -3.54 0.77
CA SER A 105 7.06 -2.13 1.07
C SER A 105 5.95 -1.61 1.98
N LYS A 106 6.30 -1.17 3.19
CA LYS A 106 5.35 -0.57 4.12
C LYS A 106 4.96 0.82 3.61
N LEU A 107 3.66 1.02 3.44
CA LEU A 107 3.04 2.32 3.26
C LEU A 107 2.46 2.76 4.60
N THR A 108 2.73 4.00 5.01
CA THR A 108 1.85 4.66 5.96
C THR A 108 0.63 5.14 5.20
N VAL A 109 -0.53 5.15 5.85
CA VAL A 109 -1.75 5.71 5.28
C VAL A 109 -2.45 6.60 6.29
N ILE A 110 -2.91 7.75 5.82
CA ILE A 110 -3.89 8.58 6.51
C ILE A 110 -5.18 8.49 5.70
N THR A 111 -6.25 8.02 6.34
CA THR A 111 -7.59 8.02 5.74
C THR A 111 -8.42 9.10 6.41
N THR A 112 -9.05 9.94 5.59
CA THR A 112 -9.94 11.02 6.00
C THR A 112 -11.39 10.61 5.74
N TYR A 113 -12.27 10.93 6.68
CA TYR A 113 -13.66 10.56 6.71
C TYR A 113 -14.55 11.78 6.96
N SER A 114 -15.78 11.74 6.45
CA SER A 114 -16.79 12.79 6.69
C SER A 114 -17.62 12.56 7.97
N ASP A 115 -17.45 11.43 8.63
CA ASP A 115 -18.21 11.02 9.80
C ASP A 115 -17.33 10.60 10.98
N SER A 116 -17.85 10.77 12.20
CA SER A 116 -17.13 10.49 13.44
C SER A 116 -16.90 9.00 13.71
N ALA A 117 -17.60 8.12 12.98
CA ALA A 117 -17.42 6.68 13.07
C ALA A 117 -16.36 6.15 12.10
N CYS A 118 -15.77 7.00 11.25
CA CYS A 118 -14.83 6.62 10.20
C CYS A 118 -15.40 5.54 9.27
N THR A 119 -16.64 5.74 8.81
CA THR A 119 -17.35 4.79 7.93
C THR A 119 -17.53 5.31 6.50
N ILE A 120 -17.40 6.62 6.29
CA ILE A 120 -17.58 7.29 5.00
C ILE A 120 -16.25 7.93 4.59
N PRO A 121 -15.33 7.18 3.95
CA PRO A 121 -14.04 7.70 3.55
C PRO A 121 -14.18 8.67 2.38
N VAL A 122 -13.45 9.78 2.44
CA VAL A 122 -13.40 10.80 1.39
C VAL A 122 -12.05 10.82 0.68
N GLN A 123 -10.97 10.50 1.39
CA GLN A 123 -9.60 10.50 0.86
C GLN A 123 -8.72 9.51 1.63
N ALA A 124 -7.77 8.88 0.94
CA ALA A 124 -6.68 8.15 1.59
C ALA A 124 -5.35 8.52 0.96
N VAL A 125 -4.39 8.94 1.78
CA VAL A 125 -3.04 9.34 1.35
C VAL A 125 -2.04 8.33 1.88
N PHE A 126 -1.32 7.68 0.96
CA PHE A 126 -0.26 6.74 1.27
C PHE A 126 1.09 7.38 1.01
N SER A 127 2.05 7.10 1.90
CA SER A 127 3.42 7.55 1.76
C SER A 127 4.40 6.37 1.87
N SER A 128 5.47 6.44 1.09
CA SER A 128 6.57 5.47 1.12
C SER A 128 7.92 6.19 1.11
N PRO A 129 8.99 5.59 1.67
CA PRO A 129 9.00 4.34 2.45
C PRO A 129 8.65 4.57 3.93
N ALA A 130 7.87 3.67 4.53
CA ALA A 130 7.64 3.70 5.97
C ALA A 130 8.67 2.82 6.71
N THR A 131 9.61 3.45 7.42
CA THR A 131 10.52 2.74 8.35
C THR A 131 9.80 2.34 9.64
N THR A 132 8.81 3.14 10.04
CA THR A 132 7.91 2.89 11.16
C THR A 132 6.49 3.17 10.72
N CYS A 133 5.52 2.42 11.24
CA CYS A 133 4.12 2.65 10.95
C CYS A 133 3.27 2.34 12.20
N ILE A 134 2.40 3.28 12.55
CA ILE A 134 1.54 3.20 13.74
C ILE A 134 0.10 3.13 13.25
N THR A 135 -0.63 2.12 13.72
CA THR A 135 -2.06 2.01 13.46
C THR A 135 -2.83 2.61 14.63
N GLN A 136 -3.74 3.54 14.34
CA GLN A 136 -4.65 4.10 15.32
C GLN A 136 -5.90 3.23 15.42
N SER A 137 -6.27 2.85 16.64
CA SER A 137 -7.48 2.07 16.89
C SER A 137 -8.75 2.92 16.95
N LYS A 138 -8.63 4.25 16.91
CA LYS A 138 -9.75 5.19 17.08
C LYS A 138 -9.85 6.16 15.92
N CYS A 139 -11.08 6.48 15.57
CA CYS A 139 -11.41 7.62 14.70
C CYS A 139 -11.15 8.91 15.50
N THR A 140 -10.33 9.82 14.96
CA THR A 140 -9.97 11.06 15.65
C THR A 140 -10.54 12.27 14.93
N PRO A 141 -11.07 13.28 15.64
CA PRO A 141 -11.50 14.52 15.02
C PRO A 141 -10.32 15.20 14.31
N ALA A 142 -10.58 15.69 13.11
CA ALA A 142 -9.69 16.53 12.32
C ALA A 142 -10.33 17.91 12.10
N VAL A 143 -9.73 18.72 11.23
CA VAL A 143 -10.23 20.06 10.91
C VAL A 143 -11.51 20.01 10.06
N ASN A 144 -12.29 21.10 10.06
CA ASN A 144 -13.51 21.26 9.26
C ASN A 144 -14.57 20.15 9.43
N GLY A 145 -14.66 19.55 10.62
CA GLY A 145 -15.64 18.50 10.91
C GLY A 145 -15.30 17.15 10.25
N LEU A 146 -14.10 17.02 9.68
CA LEU A 146 -13.57 15.75 9.20
C LEU A 146 -13.07 14.90 10.37
N TYR A 147 -12.86 13.63 10.08
CA TYR A 147 -12.23 12.69 10.99
C TYR A 147 -11.14 11.93 10.26
N MET A 148 -10.17 11.40 11.01
CA MET A 148 -9.05 10.67 10.44
C MET A 148 -8.73 9.40 11.19
N ASN A 149 -8.14 8.46 10.46
CA ASN A 149 -7.47 7.30 11.01
C ASN A 149 -6.11 7.11 10.32
N GLN A 150 -5.10 6.76 11.08
CA GLN A 150 -3.78 6.43 10.56
C GLN A 150 -3.56 4.92 10.61
N GLY A 151 -3.03 4.34 9.54
CA GLY A 151 -2.82 2.91 9.43
C GLY A 151 -1.58 2.56 8.61
N CYS A 152 -1.45 1.26 8.37
CA CYS A 152 -0.38 0.65 7.60
C CYS A 152 -0.97 -0.18 6.47
N ALA A 153 -0.35 -0.12 5.29
CA ALA A 153 -0.69 -0.97 4.17
C ALA A 153 0.57 -1.51 3.50
N THR A 154 0.53 -2.75 3.04
CA THR A 154 1.55 -3.33 2.14
C THR A 154 1.09 -3.33 0.69
N ASP A 155 -0.22 -3.33 0.49
CA ASP A 155 -0.90 -3.16 -0.77
C ASP A 155 -2.01 -2.12 -0.61
N TYR A 156 -1.82 -0.97 -1.25
CA TYR A 156 -2.81 0.11 -1.22
C TYR A 156 -4.11 -0.31 -1.92
N ALA A 157 -4.08 -1.17 -2.94
CA ALA A 157 -5.29 -1.58 -3.65
C ALA A 157 -6.20 -2.41 -2.73
N THR A 158 -5.62 -3.39 -2.03
CA THR A 158 -6.33 -4.19 -1.01
C THR A 158 -6.85 -3.29 0.12
N PHE A 159 -6.02 -2.39 0.65
CA PHE A 159 -6.43 -1.46 1.71
C PHE A 159 -7.60 -0.57 1.26
N LEU A 160 -7.50 0.03 0.08
CA LEU A 160 -8.54 0.89 -0.48
C LEU A 160 -9.85 0.12 -0.71
N SER A 161 -9.79 -1.11 -1.19
CA SER A 161 -11.00 -1.94 -1.34
C SER A 161 -11.65 -2.26 0.00
N TYR A 162 -10.87 -2.40 1.09
CA TYR A 162 -11.42 -2.56 2.43
C TYR A 162 -12.10 -1.29 2.95
N ILE A 163 -11.45 -0.13 2.85
CA ILE A 163 -12.01 1.11 3.43
C ILE A 163 -13.11 1.74 2.57
N PHE A 164 -12.91 1.85 1.25
CA PHE A 164 -13.89 2.46 0.34
C PHE A 164 -15.01 1.48 -0.03
N GLN A 165 -14.81 0.18 0.17
CA GLN A 165 -15.76 -0.86 -0.21
C GLN A 165 -16.19 -0.65 -1.69
N SER A 166 -17.50 -0.64 -1.96
CA SER A 166 -18.07 -0.40 -3.29
C SER A 166 -18.01 1.05 -3.77
N THR A 167 -17.50 1.98 -2.96
CA THR A 167 -17.39 3.39 -3.34
C THR A 167 -16.36 3.55 -4.45
N VAL A 168 -16.78 4.17 -5.55
CA VAL A 168 -15.89 4.46 -6.67
C VAL A 168 -14.91 5.55 -6.28
N ARG A 169 -13.65 5.34 -6.63
CA ARG A 169 -12.55 6.24 -6.27
C ARG A 169 -11.57 6.41 -7.42
N LEU A 170 -11.04 7.61 -7.54
CA LEU A 170 -9.88 7.91 -8.37
C LEU A 170 -8.63 7.67 -7.52
N VAL A 171 -7.74 6.80 -8.01
CA VAL A 171 -6.43 6.55 -7.40
C VAL A 171 -5.35 7.17 -8.28
N THR A 172 -4.49 7.95 -7.66
CA THR A 172 -3.36 8.63 -8.30
C THR A 172 -2.07 8.15 -7.66
N ASP A 173 -1.26 7.42 -8.39
CA ASP A 173 0.12 7.15 -8.03
C ASP A 173 0.96 8.38 -8.41
N ILE A 174 1.71 8.91 -7.45
CA ILE A 174 2.58 10.08 -7.61
C ILE A 174 4.02 9.61 -7.66
N TYR A 175 4.74 10.04 -8.69
CA TYR A 175 6.14 9.71 -8.90
C TYR A 175 7.02 10.95 -8.82
N GLU A 176 8.28 10.73 -8.44
CA GLU A 176 9.32 11.74 -8.52
C GLU A 176 9.55 12.13 -9.99
N GLY A 177 9.55 13.43 -10.26
CA GLY A 177 9.80 13.97 -11.59
C GLY A 177 11.11 14.76 -11.62
N ASN A 178 12.12 14.22 -12.29
CA ASN A 178 13.13 15.05 -12.97
C ASN A 178 12.96 14.89 -14.49
N TYR A 179 13.61 15.74 -15.28
CA TYR A 179 13.45 15.74 -16.74
C TYR A 179 13.85 14.43 -17.44
N THR A 180 14.58 13.52 -16.79
CA THR A 180 15.19 12.32 -17.39
C THR A 180 14.66 10.98 -16.86
N SER A 181 13.99 10.93 -15.70
CA SER A 181 13.51 9.69 -15.06
C SER A 181 12.08 9.80 -14.51
N LYS A 182 11.19 10.37 -15.30
CA LYS A 182 9.76 10.45 -14.96
C LYS A 182 9.23 9.04 -14.70
N CYS A 183 8.52 8.86 -13.58
CA CYS A 183 7.86 7.61 -13.22
C CYS A 183 8.79 6.46 -12.77
N ALA A 184 10.05 6.75 -12.45
CA ALA A 184 10.99 5.75 -11.95
C ALA A 184 10.80 5.45 -10.45
N THR A 185 10.59 6.50 -9.63
CA THR A 185 10.48 6.40 -8.18
C THR A 185 9.10 6.86 -7.74
N ARG A 186 8.30 5.99 -7.12
CA ARG A 186 7.00 6.35 -6.54
C ARG A 186 7.21 7.12 -5.23
N GLN A 187 6.61 8.29 -5.09
CA GLN A 187 6.66 9.12 -3.88
C GLN A 187 5.44 8.93 -2.98
N GLY A 188 4.27 8.69 -3.57
CA GLY A 188 3.04 8.53 -2.80
C GLY A 188 1.90 8.01 -3.66
N ILE A 189 0.79 7.71 -3.00
CA ILE A 189 -0.47 7.35 -3.65
C ILE A 189 -1.57 8.14 -2.96
N VAL A 190 -2.49 8.70 -3.73
CA VAL A 190 -3.68 9.34 -3.16
C VAL A 190 -4.91 8.75 -3.81
N ALA A 191 -5.87 8.34 -2.99
CA ALA A 191 -7.20 7.97 -3.43
C ALA A 191 -8.21 9.04 -3.03
N TYR A 192 -9.08 9.41 -3.96
CA TYR A 192 -10.14 10.40 -3.79
C TYR A 192 -11.49 9.75 -4.08
N VAL A 193 -12.48 10.02 -3.24
CA VAL A 193 -13.87 9.62 -3.53
C VAL A 193 -14.36 10.27 -4.82
N GLY A 194 -15.01 9.48 -5.68
CA GLY A 194 -15.51 9.89 -6.99
C GLY A 194 -17.00 10.22 -7.01
N ASP A 195 -17.51 10.96 -6.02
CA ASP A 195 -18.95 11.21 -5.86
C ASP A 195 -19.44 12.53 -6.48
N GLY A 196 -18.53 13.33 -7.08
CA GLY A 196 -18.86 14.65 -7.61
C GLY A 196 -19.23 15.69 -6.54
N VAL A 197 -18.98 15.41 -5.26
CA VAL A 197 -19.22 16.34 -4.14
C VAL A 197 -17.91 17.06 -3.79
N CYS A 198 -18.03 18.25 -3.20
CA CYS A 198 -16.89 18.98 -2.67
C CYS A 198 -16.47 18.39 -1.32
N HIS A 199 -15.19 18.03 -1.19
CA HIS A 199 -14.61 17.51 0.05
C HIS A 199 -13.46 18.40 0.52
N PRO A 200 -13.49 18.93 1.76
CA PRO A 200 -12.35 19.64 2.32
C PRO A 200 -11.17 18.67 2.51
N ASN A 201 -9.96 19.16 2.31
CA ASN A 201 -8.75 18.45 2.71
C ASN A 201 -8.53 18.59 4.23
N ILE A 202 -7.71 17.69 4.76
CA ILE A 202 -7.34 17.67 6.18
C ILE A 202 -6.47 18.86 6.61
N ASP A 203 -5.97 19.66 5.65
CA ASP A 203 -5.29 20.93 5.94
C ASP A 203 -6.26 22.05 6.36
N GLY A 204 -7.57 21.83 6.17
CA GLY A 204 -8.63 22.77 6.49
C GLY A 204 -8.72 23.98 5.56
N THR A 205 -7.81 24.11 4.60
CA THR A 205 -7.64 25.30 3.76
C THR A 205 -7.80 25.01 2.29
N THR A 206 -7.71 23.76 1.84
CA THR A 206 -7.95 23.36 0.45
C THR A 206 -9.09 22.36 0.37
N SER A 207 -9.58 22.11 -0.85
CA SER A 207 -10.61 21.10 -1.09
C SER A 207 -10.44 20.48 -2.46
N PHE A 208 -11.12 19.36 -2.68
CA PHE A 208 -11.14 18.66 -3.95
C PHE A 208 -12.54 18.21 -4.33
N LYS A 209 -12.71 17.90 -5.61
CA LYS A 209 -13.91 17.28 -6.17
C LYS A 209 -13.50 16.38 -7.32
N VAL A 210 -13.97 15.14 -7.33
CA VAL A 210 -13.74 14.22 -8.44
C VAL A 210 -15.05 13.95 -9.15
N MET A 211 -15.10 14.32 -10.43
CA MET A 211 -16.21 14.00 -11.33
C MET A 211 -15.80 12.80 -12.16
N LEU A 212 -16.47 11.67 -11.97
CA LEU A 212 -16.21 10.48 -12.78
C LEU A 212 -16.84 10.63 -14.15
N GLY A 213 -16.12 10.17 -15.18
CA GLY A 213 -16.70 9.98 -16.50
C GLY A 213 -17.73 8.86 -16.47
N GLU A 214 -18.98 9.15 -16.85
CA GLU A 214 -20.06 8.15 -16.88
C GLU A 214 -19.90 7.10 -17.99
N THR A 215 -18.99 7.34 -18.95
CA THR A 215 -18.74 6.48 -20.11
C THR A 215 -17.25 6.47 -20.46
N ALA A 216 -16.81 5.49 -21.26
CA ALA A 216 -15.43 5.42 -21.76
C ALA A 216 -15.04 6.56 -22.73
N ILE A 217 -15.95 7.51 -22.98
CA ILE A 217 -15.77 8.68 -23.85
C ILE A 217 -15.69 9.98 -23.03
N ASN A 218 -16.29 9.98 -21.82
CA ASN A 218 -16.27 11.13 -20.93
C ASN A 218 -15.03 11.06 -20.03
N SER A 219 -14.31 12.16 -19.92
CA SER A 219 -13.15 12.26 -19.05
C SER A 219 -13.55 12.30 -17.57
N THR A 220 -12.70 11.72 -16.73
CA THR A 220 -12.75 11.95 -15.29
C THR A 220 -12.02 13.24 -14.96
N TRP A 221 -12.54 14.04 -14.04
CA TRP A 221 -11.92 15.30 -13.66
C TRP A 221 -11.56 15.28 -12.18
N LEU A 222 -10.30 15.55 -11.89
CA LEU A 222 -9.85 15.92 -10.55
C LEU A 222 -9.77 17.44 -10.48
N MET A 223 -10.64 18.05 -9.68
CA MET A 223 -10.61 19.48 -9.40
C MET A 223 -10.08 19.70 -7.99
N THR A 224 -9.15 20.63 -7.85
CA THR A 224 -8.60 21.05 -6.56
C THR A 224 -8.75 22.56 -6.41
N TYR A 225 -8.95 23.00 -5.18
CA TYR A 225 -9.32 24.37 -4.87
C TYR A 225 -8.44 24.92 -3.75
N SER A 226 -8.08 26.20 -3.85
CA SER A 226 -7.27 26.90 -2.85
C SER A 226 -8.06 27.35 -1.60
N ASN A 227 -9.31 26.91 -1.47
CA ASN A 227 -10.13 27.08 -0.29
C ASN A 227 -10.85 25.77 0.09
N GLY A 228 -11.35 25.67 1.33
CA GLY A 228 -11.98 24.45 1.85
C GLY A 228 -13.42 24.16 1.39
N ASN A 229 -13.97 24.91 0.44
CA ASN A 229 -15.38 24.80 0.05
C ASN A 229 -15.62 24.82 -1.47
N CYS A 230 -14.59 24.52 -2.26
CA CYS A 230 -14.65 24.43 -3.71
C CYS A 230 -15.17 25.67 -4.45
N THR A 231 -14.81 26.88 -4.00
CA THR A 231 -15.27 28.13 -4.64
C THR A 231 -14.16 29.05 -5.15
N LYS A 232 -12.88 28.78 -4.84
CA LYS A 232 -11.75 29.63 -5.25
C LYS A 232 -10.52 28.84 -5.70
N GLY A 233 -9.75 29.45 -6.60
CA GLY A 233 -8.45 28.95 -7.07
C GLY A 233 -8.49 27.53 -7.60
N VAL A 234 -9.32 27.31 -8.63
CA VAL A 234 -9.54 26.00 -9.23
C VAL A 234 -8.35 25.62 -10.10
N SER A 235 -7.80 24.43 -9.86
CA SER A 235 -6.99 23.68 -10.83
C SER A 235 -7.78 22.45 -11.24
N ALA A 236 -7.91 22.22 -12.55
CA ALA A 236 -8.68 21.12 -13.10
C ALA A 236 -7.75 20.23 -13.93
N LEU A 237 -7.68 18.96 -13.54
CA LEU A 237 -6.95 17.94 -14.26
C LEU A 237 -7.94 17.01 -14.96
N GLU A 238 -7.92 17.03 -16.28
CA GLU A 238 -8.65 16.08 -17.12
C GLU A 238 -7.89 14.76 -17.20
N ILE A 239 -8.55 13.68 -16.81
CA ILE A 239 -8.05 12.32 -16.88
C ILE A 239 -8.82 11.62 -17.99
N THR A 240 -8.20 11.57 -19.16
CA THR A 240 -8.81 10.98 -20.35
C THR A 240 -8.92 9.46 -20.22
N PRO A 241 -9.84 8.82 -20.96
CA PRO A 241 -9.94 7.37 -21.03
C PRO A 241 -8.62 6.68 -21.44
N GLU A 242 -7.79 7.35 -22.24
CA GLU A 242 -6.47 6.85 -22.64
C GLU A 242 -5.50 6.79 -21.46
N LEU A 243 -5.45 7.83 -20.62
CA LEU A 243 -4.63 7.85 -19.40
C LEU A 243 -5.05 6.76 -18.39
N LEU A 244 -6.35 6.44 -18.34
CA LEU A 244 -6.89 5.37 -17.51
C LEU A 244 -6.60 3.97 -18.08
N ALA A 245 -6.82 3.78 -19.37
CA ALA A 245 -6.67 2.49 -20.05
C ALA A 245 -5.20 2.07 -20.17
N ALA A 246 -4.29 3.02 -20.34
CA ALA A 246 -2.89 2.73 -20.50
C ALA A 246 -2.27 2.14 -19.22
N GLY A 247 -2.89 2.36 -18.04
CA GLY A 247 -2.27 2.04 -16.74
C GLY A 247 -0.83 2.57 -16.64
N SER A 248 -0.51 3.56 -17.47
CA SER A 248 0.83 4.02 -17.81
C SER A 248 1.00 5.36 -17.15
N CYS A 249 2.22 5.61 -16.70
CA CYS A 249 2.52 6.87 -16.07
C CYS A 249 2.56 7.98 -17.12
N ASP A 250 1.78 9.02 -16.89
CA ASP A 250 1.82 10.23 -17.68
C ASP A 250 3.10 10.99 -17.35
N ALA A 251 4.03 10.98 -18.29
CA ALA A 251 5.28 11.70 -18.17
C ALA A 251 5.04 13.21 -17.95
N SER A 252 3.97 13.81 -18.46
CA SER A 252 3.74 15.25 -18.30
C SER A 252 3.46 15.64 -16.84
N THR A 253 2.73 14.80 -16.11
CA THR A 253 2.33 15.02 -14.71
C THR A 253 3.14 14.21 -13.69
N SER A 254 3.93 13.23 -14.13
CA SER A 254 4.59 12.23 -13.27
C SER A 254 3.59 11.49 -12.38
N MET A 255 2.39 11.24 -12.93
CA MET A 255 1.30 10.56 -12.24
C MET A 255 0.79 9.38 -13.07
N LYS A 256 0.29 8.37 -12.38
CA LYS A 256 -0.51 7.29 -13.00
C LYS A 256 -1.89 7.29 -12.35
N PHE A 257 -2.93 7.15 -13.17
CA PHE A 257 -4.32 7.20 -12.71
C PHE A 257 -5.00 5.84 -12.87
N VAL A 258 -5.83 5.47 -11.89
CA VAL A 258 -6.67 4.28 -11.92
C VAL A 258 -8.03 4.65 -11.33
N ILE A 259 -9.12 4.35 -12.04
CA ILE A 259 -10.44 4.32 -11.41
C ILE A 259 -10.64 2.92 -10.85
N SER A 260 -10.97 2.85 -9.57
CA SER A 260 -11.36 1.59 -8.94
C SER A 260 -12.75 1.76 -8.33
N ALA A 261 -13.67 0.89 -8.72
CA ALA A 261 -14.80 0.55 -7.88
C ALA A 261 -14.37 -0.65 -7.04
N GLY A 262 -14.77 -0.74 -5.78
CA GLY A 262 -14.75 -2.06 -5.16
C GLY A 262 -15.63 -2.95 -6.00
N GLU A 263 -15.15 -4.16 -6.32
CA GLU A 263 -16.09 -5.21 -6.67
C GLU A 263 -17.09 -5.24 -5.51
N THR A 264 -18.37 -4.98 -5.76
CA THR A 264 -19.40 -5.59 -4.90
C THR A 264 -18.95 -7.03 -4.77
N PRO A 265 -18.78 -7.58 -3.56
CA PRO A 265 -18.60 -9.01 -3.43
C PRO A 265 -19.75 -9.57 -4.26
N ILE A 266 -19.46 -10.19 -5.40
CA ILE A 266 -20.44 -11.06 -6.03
C ILE A 266 -20.71 -12.01 -4.88
N PRO A 267 -21.92 -12.01 -4.28
CA PRO A 267 -22.21 -12.99 -3.26
C PRO A 267 -21.85 -14.30 -3.94
N THR A 268 -20.80 -14.96 -3.45
CA THR A 268 -20.45 -16.28 -3.92
C THR A 268 -21.77 -17.00 -3.92
N PRO A 269 -22.28 -17.51 -5.06
CA PRO A 269 -23.56 -18.18 -5.06
C PRO A 269 -23.46 -19.18 -3.93
N ILE A 270 -24.20 -18.94 -2.84
CA ILE A 270 -24.35 -19.93 -1.81
C ILE A 270 -24.88 -21.11 -2.62
N PRO A 271 -24.22 -22.28 -2.62
CA PRO A 271 -24.76 -23.41 -3.32
C PRO A 271 -26.15 -23.66 -2.72
N VAL A 272 -27.18 -23.22 -3.43
CA VAL A 272 -28.54 -23.60 -3.16
C VAL A 272 -28.59 -25.03 -3.66
N THR A 273 -28.39 -25.97 -2.74
CA THR A 273 -28.84 -27.34 -2.93
C THR A 273 -30.37 -27.33 -2.96
N ASP A 274 -30.89 -26.93 -4.11
CA ASP A 274 -32.18 -27.37 -4.60
C ASP A 274 -31.92 -28.77 -5.20
N GLY A 275 -32.61 -29.77 -4.67
CA GLY A 275 -32.51 -31.17 -5.07
C GLY A 275 -33.10 -31.48 -6.44
N SER A 276 -33.00 -30.60 -7.44
CA SER A 276 -33.45 -30.88 -8.80
C SER A 276 -32.50 -30.28 -9.85
N GLY A 277 -31.59 -31.12 -10.35
CA GLY A 277 -30.62 -30.73 -11.36
C GLY A 277 -31.28 -30.27 -12.67
N LYS A 278 -31.13 -28.98 -13.00
CA LYS A 278 -31.07 -28.44 -14.37
C LYS A 278 -30.61 -26.98 -14.34
N SER A 279 -29.46 -26.69 -14.94
CA SER A 279 -28.96 -25.33 -15.14
C SER A 279 -29.29 -24.88 -16.57
N SER A 280 -29.81 -23.65 -16.72
CA SER A 280 -30.00 -22.99 -18.01
C SER A 280 -29.42 -21.57 -17.92
N ALA A 281 -28.37 -21.31 -18.68
CA ALA A 281 -27.74 -19.99 -18.78
C ALA A 281 -28.38 -19.19 -19.92
N THR A 282 -28.79 -17.95 -19.64
CA THR A 282 -29.15 -16.97 -20.67
C THR A 282 -28.18 -15.80 -20.64
N SER A 283 -27.50 -15.61 -21.76
CA SER A 283 -26.61 -14.50 -22.09
C SER A 283 -27.41 -13.34 -22.72
N PHE A 284 -26.88 -12.12 -22.60
CA PHE A 284 -27.18 -10.98 -23.48
C PHE A 284 -25.85 -10.21 -23.65
N LEU A 285 -25.17 -10.22 -24.81
CA LEU A 285 -25.39 -9.45 -26.06
C LEU A 285 -25.50 -7.94 -25.77
N SER A 286 -24.43 -7.13 -25.86
CA SER A 286 -23.76 -6.54 -27.06
C SER A 286 -24.44 -5.25 -27.59
N VAL A 287 -23.70 -4.49 -28.43
CA VAL A 287 -24.10 -3.36 -29.33
C VAL A 287 -23.74 -1.94 -28.80
N PRO A 288 -23.29 -0.96 -29.63
CA PRO A 288 -22.22 -0.94 -30.64
C PRO A 288 -21.34 0.34 -30.59
N ALA A 289 -20.33 0.42 -31.47
CA ALA A 289 -19.43 1.56 -31.66
C ALA A 289 -19.99 2.63 -32.62
N PHE A 290 -19.70 3.93 -32.42
CA PHE A 290 -19.71 4.96 -33.48
C PHE A 290 -18.93 6.23 -33.12
N GLY A 291 -18.14 6.74 -34.09
CA GLY A 291 -18.03 8.17 -34.43
C GLY A 291 -16.93 9.00 -33.76
N VAL A 292 -15.74 9.01 -34.38
CA VAL A 292 -14.62 9.93 -34.07
C VAL A 292 -14.94 11.36 -34.50
N MET A 293 -14.63 12.36 -33.65
CA MET A 293 -14.40 13.73 -34.11
C MET A 293 -13.30 14.41 -33.27
N THR A 294 -12.31 14.94 -33.99
CA THR A 294 -11.00 15.43 -33.52
C THR A 294 -10.99 16.90 -33.10
N THR A 295 -9.99 17.28 -32.30
CA THR A 295 -9.23 18.57 -32.16
C THR A 295 -9.21 19.07 -30.71
N ALA A 296 -8.21 19.79 -30.17
CA ALA A 296 -6.77 19.96 -30.37
C ALA A 296 -6.32 20.99 -29.30
N GLY A 297 -5.25 20.70 -28.54
CA GLY A 297 -4.28 21.70 -28.05
C GLY A 297 -4.53 22.45 -26.73
N GLY A 298 -3.70 22.16 -25.71
CA GLY A 298 -2.78 23.21 -25.21
C GLY A 298 -2.76 23.58 -23.71
N VAL A 299 -1.72 23.07 -23.04
CA VAL A 299 -0.82 23.71 -22.03
C VAL A 299 -1.18 23.65 -20.52
N LEU A 300 -0.41 22.78 -19.84
CA LEU A 300 -0.20 22.62 -18.40
C LEU A 300 0.61 23.76 -17.76
N GLY A 301 0.36 24.02 -16.47
CA GLY A 301 1.34 24.66 -15.59
C GLY A 301 0.89 24.81 -14.14
N GLY A 302 1.38 23.91 -13.27
CA GLY A 302 1.59 24.21 -11.84
C GLY A 302 0.66 23.52 -10.85
N MET A 303 1.09 22.38 -10.31
CA MET A 303 0.58 21.91 -9.02
C MET A 303 1.59 20.98 -8.33
N LEU A 304 2.47 21.57 -7.53
CA LEU A 304 3.37 20.88 -6.61
C LEU A 304 3.66 21.83 -5.45
N MET A 305 2.79 21.79 -4.44
CA MET A 305 3.12 22.19 -3.07
C MET A 305 2.26 21.32 -2.19
N PHE A 306 2.88 20.40 -1.45
CA PHE A 306 2.51 19.95 -0.11
C PHE A 306 3.47 18.84 0.28
N LEU A 307 4.61 19.22 0.87
CA LEU A 307 5.39 18.43 1.83
C LEU A 307 6.32 19.44 2.54
N SER A 308 5.84 19.95 3.67
CA SER A 308 6.63 20.57 4.74
C SER A 308 5.88 20.36 6.05
#